data_AF-A0A392RBR9-F1
#
_entry.id   AF-A0A392RBR9-F1
#
_cell.length_a   1.000
_cell.length_b   1.000
_cell.length_c   1.000
_cell.angle_alpha   90.00
_cell.angle_beta   90.00
_cell.angle_gamma   90.00
#
_symmetry.space_group_name_H-M   'P 1'
#
loop_
_entity.id
_entity.type
_entity.pdbx_description
1 polymer ?
#
loop_
_entity_poly.entity_id
_entity_poly.type
_entity_poly.pdbx_seq_one_letter_code
_entity_poly.pdbx_strand_id
1 'polypeptide(L)' 'MMLVKNPALFDVLVMPNLYGDIISDLCAGLIGGLGLTPSCNIGEGGIALAEAVHGSAPDIAGK' A
#
# COMPACT_ATOMS: atom_id res chain seq x y z
N MET A 1 8.16 -15.76 -6.73
CA MET A 1 7.06 -15.05 -6.05
C MET A 1 5.82 -15.08 -6.94
N MET A 2 4.71 -15.65 -6.45
CA MET A 2 3.46 -15.75 -7.22
C MET A 2 2.83 -14.38 -7.48
N LEU A 3 2.88 -13.47 -6.50
CA LEU A 3 2.31 -12.12 -6.61
C LEU A 3 2.95 -11.29 -7.74
N VAL A 4 4.27 -11.39 -7.92
CA VAL A 4 4.98 -10.71 -9.03
C VAL A 4 4.72 -11.37 -10.38
N LYS A 5 4.63 -12.71 -10.40
CA LYS A 5 4.47 -13.48 -11.65
C LYS A 5 3.04 -13.47 -12.18
N ASN A 6 2.06 -13.51 -11.30
CA ASN A 6 0.64 -13.57 -11.65
C ASN A 6 -0.21 -12.94 -10.52
N PRO A 7 -0.26 -11.60 -10.43
CA PRO A 7 -1.01 -10.89 -9.38
C PRO A 7 -2.52 -11.11 -9.48
N ALA A 8 -3.05 -11.44 -10.66
CA ALA A 8 -4.47 -11.68 -10.89
C ALA A 8 -5.04 -12.93 -10.19
N LEU A 9 -4.19 -13.74 -9.55
CA LEU A 9 -4.62 -14.88 -8.72
C LEU A 9 -5.11 -14.47 -7.33
N PHE A 10 -4.91 -13.20 -6.94
CA PHE A 10 -5.20 -12.70 -5.61
C PHE A 10 -6.29 -11.63 -5.67
N ASP A 11 -7.17 -11.65 -4.68
CA ASP A 11 -8.25 -10.67 -4.51
C ASP A 11 -8.03 -9.89 -3.20
N VAL A 12 -8.17 -10.58 -2.06
CA VAL A 12 -7.90 -10.01 -0.73
C VAL A 12 -6.71 -10.70 -0.07
N LEU A 13 -5.78 -9.90 0.46
CA LEU A 13 -4.59 -10.36 1.17
C LEU A 13 -4.66 -9.93 2.64
N VAL A 14 -4.68 -10.90 3.56
CA VAL A 14 -4.70 -10.65 5.02
C VAL A 14 -3.32 -10.94 5.60
N MET A 15 -2.74 -9.97 6.30
CA MET A 15 -1.35 -10.07 6.76
C MET A 15 -1.13 -9.41 8.13
N PRO A 16 -0.12 -9.87 8.90
CA PRO A 16 0.45 -9.11 10.01
C PRO A 16 1.09 -7.81 9.53
N ASN A 17 1.19 -6.82 10.42
CA ASN A 17 1.63 -5.45 10.12
C ASN A 17 2.85 -5.38 9.19
N LEU A 18 4.00 -5.95 9.58
CA LEU A 18 5.23 -5.89 8.78
C LEU A 18 5.11 -6.56 7.41
N TYR A 19 4.36 -7.66 7.29
CA TYR A 19 4.18 -8.31 6.00
C TYR A 19 3.20 -7.54 5.11
N GLY A 20 2.19 -6.91 5.72
CA GLY A 20 1.30 -5.97 5.05
C GLY A 20 2.09 -4.84 4.43
N ASP A 21 2.95 -4.18 5.21
CA ASP A 21 3.84 -3.09 4.77
C ASP A 21 4.69 -3.47 3.54
N ILE A 22 5.43 -4.58 3.63
CA ILE A 22 6.28 -5.06 2.52
C ILE A 22 5.47 -5.37 1.26
N ILE A 23 4.32 -6.03 1.41
CA ILE A 23 3.54 -6.48 0.26
C ILE A 23 2.70 -5.35 -0.33
N SER A 24 2.20 -4.41 0.47
CA SER A 24 1.46 -3.24 -0.04
C SER A 24 2.36 -2.38 -0.93
N ASP A 25 3.62 -2.17 -0.54
CA ASP A 25 4.58 -1.44 -1.36
C ASP A 25 4.91 -2.16 -2.67
N LEU A 26 5.05 -3.49 -2.63
CA LEU A 26 5.23 -4.29 -3.83
C LEU A 26 4.02 -4.15 -4.77
N CYS A 27 2.80 -4.25 -4.25
CA CYS A 27 1.57 -4.08 -5.02
C CYS A 27 1.47 -2.68 -5.65
N ALA A 28 1.84 -1.64 -4.90
CA ALA A 28 1.89 -0.28 -5.41
C ALA A 28 2.90 -0.15 -6.56
N GLY A 29 4.08 -0.76 -6.42
CA GLY A 29 5.08 -0.84 -7.48
C GLY A 29 4.58 -1.55 -8.75
N LEU A 30 3.76 -2.59 -8.61
CA LEU A 30 3.21 -3.35 -9.75
C LEU A 30 2.24 -2.52 -10.62
N ILE A 31 1.56 -1.52 -10.05
CA ILE A 31 0.58 -0.70 -10.77
C ILE A 31 1.13 0.64 -11.29
N GLY A 32 2.42 0.92 -11.08
CA GLY A 32 3.08 2.14 -11.58
C GLY A 32 3.71 3.02 -10.50
N GLY A 33 3.65 2.62 -9.23
CA GLY A 33 4.36 3.28 -8.14
C GLY A 33 3.44 3.74 -7.00
N LEU A 34 4.07 4.18 -5.91
CA LEU A 34 3.38 4.45 -4.65
C LEU A 34 2.40 5.64 -4.71
N GLY A 35 2.65 6.61 -5.59
CA GLY A 35 1.80 7.81 -5.72
C GLY A 35 0.38 7.55 -6.24
N LEU A 36 0.08 6.31 -6.64
CA LEU A 36 -1.22 5.90 -7.19
C LEU A 36 -2.09 5.15 -6.17
N THR A 37 -1.53 4.72 -5.05
CA THR A 37 -2.21 3.85 -4.08
C THR A 37 -2.72 4.63 -2.86
N PRO A 38 -4.03 4.64 -2.59
CA PRO A 38 -4.59 5.17 -1.35
C PRO A 38 -4.49 4.15 -0.21
N SER A 39 -4.49 4.61 1.05
CA SER A 39 -4.63 3.74 2.23
C SER A 39 -5.75 4.21 3.16
N CYS A 40 -6.29 3.27 3.94
CA CYS A 40 -7.26 3.54 4.98
C CYS A 40 -7.05 2.64 6.19
N ASN A 41 -6.86 3.26 7.35
CA ASN A 41 -6.78 2.61 8.64
C ASN A 41 -8.11 2.79 9.37
N ILE A 42 -8.81 1.70 9.67
CA ILE A 42 -10.13 1.71 10.29
C ILE A 42 -10.00 1.24 11.74
N GLY A 43 -10.28 2.12 12.68
CA GLY A 43 -10.32 1.85 14.10
C GLY A 43 -11.74 1.56 14.62
N GLU A 44 -11.82 1.25 15.91
CA GLU A 44 -13.11 1.05 16.58
C GLU A 44 -13.95 2.33 16.61
N GLY A 45 -15.27 2.19 16.79
CA GLY A 45 -16.18 3.34 16.90
C GLY A 45 -16.40 4.12 15.59
N GLY A 46 -15.97 3.57 14.45
CA GLY A 46 -16.12 4.19 13.14
C GLY A 46 -15.09 5.29 12.85
N ILE A 47 -14.01 5.37 13.63
CA ILE A 47 -12.90 6.28 13.38
C ILE A 47 -12.05 5.71 12.24
N ALA A 48 -11.78 6.53 11.21
CA ALA A 48 -10.92 6.15 10.10
C ALA A 48 -9.87 7.22 9.83
N LEU A 49 -8.67 6.78 9.46
CA LEU A 49 -7.59 7.61 8.95
C LEU A 49 -7.35 7.24 7.49
N ALA A 50 -7.51 8.22 6.60
CA ALA A 50 -7.14 8.09 5.19
C ALA A 50 -5.82 8.83 4.96
N GLU A 51 -4.84 8.14 4.40
CA GLU A 51 -3.51 8.69 4.13
C GLU A 51 -2.95 8.17 2.81
N ALA A 52 -1.82 8.74 2.39
CA ALA A 52 -1.06 8.16 1.29
C ALA A 52 -0.35 6.88 1.78
N VAL A 53 -0.21 5.87 0.91
CA VAL A 53 0.58 4.67 1.24
C VAL A 53 2.06 5.01 1.41
N HIS A 54 2.56 6.03 0.67
CA HIS A 54 3.96 6.41 0.70
C HIS A 54 4.31 7.47 1.74
N GLY A 55 5.62 7.53 2.04
CA GLY A 55 6.22 8.63 2.80
C GLY A 55 6.29 9.94 2.04
N SER A 56 6.94 10.94 2.65
CA SER A 56 6.91 12.33 2.21
C SER A 56 7.67 12.68 0.92
N ALA A 57 8.37 11.72 0.28
CA ALA A 57 9.25 11.92 -0.87
C ALA A 57 10.13 13.20 -0.77
N PRO A 58 11.04 13.29 0.23
CA PRO A 58 11.76 14.53 0.54
C PRO A 58 12.63 15.07 -0.59
N ASP A 59 13.09 14.19 -1.47
CA ASP A 59 13.96 14.49 -2.62
C ASP A 59 13.28 15.35 -3.69
N ILE A 60 11.94 15.33 -3.75
CA ILE A 60 11.13 16.13 -4.68
C ILE A 60 10.23 17.17 -3.99
N ALA A 61 10.22 17.21 -2.66
CA ALA A 61 9.40 18.15 -1.92
C ALA A 61 9.78 19.62 -2.24
N GLY A 62 8.77 20.44 -2.58
CA GLY A 62 8.94 21.87 -2.85
C GLY A 62 9.58 22.22 -4.20
N LYS A 63 9.79 21.22 -5.07
CA LYS A 63 10.09 21.42 -6.48
C LYS A 63 8.80 21.51 -7.28
#